data_AF-A0A1H3YMF8-F1
#
_entry.id   AF-A0A1H3YMF8-F1
#
_cell.length_a   1.000
_cell.length_b   1.000
_cell.length_c   1.000
_cell.angle_alpha   90.00
_cell.angle_beta   90.00
_cell.angle_gamma   90.00
#
_symmetry.space_group_name_H-M   'P 1'
#
loop_
_entity.id
_entity.type
_entity.pdbx_description
1 polymer ?
#
loop_
_entity_poly.entity_id
_entity_poly.type
_entity_poly.pdbx_seq_one_letter_code
_entity_poly.pdbx_strand_id
1 'polypeptide(L)'
;MINTKRQTVNAVLILIGAGLLIYDLVSVDDIVYIKIAGLVILMIGLYNSTKQWASDNPKNNDENEENLTENHLEEDYSIEDVPEDESKLN
;
A
#
# COMPACT_ATOMS: atom_id res chain seq x y z
N MET A 1 18.82 -7.93 2.47
CA MET A 1 19.33 -6.94 1.51
C MET A 1 18.32 -5.82 1.42
N ILE A 2 18.68 -4.57 1.74
CA ILE A 2 17.75 -3.44 1.66
C ILE A 2 17.37 -3.25 0.19
N ASN A 3 16.07 -3.24 -0.11
CA ASN A 3 15.55 -2.98 -1.46
C ASN A 3 15.59 -1.47 -1.78
N THR A 4 16.75 -0.83 -1.61
CA THR A 4 16.95 0.63 -1.78
C THR A 4 16.68 1.09 -3.22
N LYS A 5 16.74 0.16 -4.18
CA LYS A 5 16.60 0.46 -5.62
C LYS A 5 15.31 1.20 -5.95
N ARG A 6 14.18 0.85 -5.32
CA ARG A 6 12.88 1.49 -5.61
C ARG A 6 12.81 2.93 -5.09
N GLN A 7 13.34 3.19 -3.90
CA GLN A 7 13.42 4.56 -3.35
C GLN A 7 14.32 5.45 -4.19
N THR A 8 15.48 4.94 -4.64
CA THR A 8 16.40 5.70 -5.50
C THR A 8 15.80 6.03 -6.86
N VAL A 9 15.07 5.08 -7.49
CA VAL A 9 14.43 5.31 -8.79
C VAL A 9 13.36 6.41 -8.72
N ASN A 10 12.54 6.40 -7.67
CA ASN A 10 11.50 7.42 -7.48
C ASN A 10 12.12 8.82 -7.28
N ALA A 11 13.18 8.93 -6.48
CA ALA A 11 13.90 10.19 -6.27
C ALA A 11 14.56 10.71 -7.57
N VAL A 12 15.14 9.82 -8.38
CA VAL A 12 15.72 10.17 -9.69
C VAL A 12 14.64 10.68 -10.65
N LEU A 13 13.45 10.06 -10.69
CA LEU A 13 12.33 10.54 -11.48
C LEU A 13 11.89 11.96 -11.08
N ILE A 14 11.82 12.24 -9.78
CA ILE A 14 11.51 13.58 -9.27
C ILE A 14 12.58 14.59 -9.71
N LEU A 15 13.86 14.25 -9.59
CA LEU A 15 14.98 15.11 -10.02
C LEU A 15 14.93 15.40 -11.51
N ILE A 16 14.62 14.40 -12.35
CA ILE A 16 14.47 14.58 -13.80
C ILE A 16 13.27 15.50 -14.09
N GLY A 17 12.10 15.23 -13.52
CA GLY A 17 10.90 16.06 -13.72
C GLY A 17 11.10 17.51 -13.28
N ALA A 18 11.71 17.73 -12.11
CA ALA A 18 12.06 19.05 -11.62
C ALA A 18 13.09 19.74 -12.52
N GLY A 19 14.09 19.00 -12.99
CA GLY A 19 15.09 19.49 -13.94
C GLY A 19 14.48 19.94 -15.27
N LEU A 20 13.53 19.19 -15.82
CA LEU A 20 12.80 19.59 -17.03
C LEU A 20 11.99 20.88 -16.81
N LEU A 21 11.32 21.02 -15.67
CA LEU A 21 10.55 22.23 -15.36
C LEU A 21 11.45 23.45 -15.15
N ILE A 22 12.59 23.28 -14.49
CA ILE A 22 13.60 24.34 -14.34
C ILE A 22 14.20 24.70 -15.69
N TYR A 23 14.51 23.71 -16.54
CA TYR A 23 15.01 23.92 -17.89
C TYR A 23 14.03 24.74 -18.72
N ASP A 24 12.74 24.40 -18.69
CA ASP A 24 11.70 25.18 -19.36
C ASP A 24 11.59 26.61 -18.82
N LEU A 25 11.75 26.81 -17.50
CA LEU A 25 11.66 28.13 -16.88
C LEU A 25 12.77 29.09 -17.32
N VAL A 26 13.97 28.57 -17.58
CA VAL A 26 15.14 29.38 -17.99
C VAL A 26 15.36 29.40 -19.50
N SER A 27 14.70 28.51 -20.23
CA SER A 27 14.76 28.44 -21.69
C SER A 27 13.98 29.62 -22.29
N VAL A 28 14.53 30.19 -23.36
CA VAL A 28 13.85 31.23 -24.16
C VAL A 28 12.80 30.60 -25.09
N ASP A 29 12.99 29.33 -25.44
CA ASP A 29 12.07 28.58 -26.27
C ASP A 29 10.89 28.07 -25.43
N ASP A 30 9.70 28.61 -25.69
CA ASP A 30 8.47 28.25 -24.99
C ASP A 30 7.84 26.97 -25.57
N ILE A 31 8.46 25.83 -25.25
CA ILE A 31 8.01 24.52 -25.71
C ILE A 31 7.04 23.94 -24.67
N VAL A 32 5.74 24.18 -24.88
CA VAL A 32 4.65 23.73 -23.99
C VAL A 32 4.72 22.22 -23.68
N TYR A 33 5.20 21.40 -24.61
CA TYR A 33 5.37 19.96 -24.40
C TYR A 33 6.39 19.61 -23.31
N ILE A 34 7.44 20.41 -23.11
CA ILE A 34 8.44 20.21 -22.06
C ILE A 34 7.82 20.45 -20.69
N LYS A 35 7.00 21.52 -20.54
CA LYS A 35 6.22 21.79 -19.31
C LYS A 35 5.35 20.60 -18.94
N ILE A 36 4.56 20.10 -19.89
CA ILE A 36 3.63 19.00 -19.66
C ILE A 36 4.38 17.71 -19.33
N ALA A 37 5.43 17.38 -20.10
CA ALA A 37 6.23 16.19 -19.85
C ALA A 37 6.93 16.25 -18.48
N GLY A 38 7.54 17.38 -18.14
CA GLY A 38 8.18 17.60 -16.84
C GLY A 38 7.19 17.46 -15.69
N LEU A 39 5.99 18.06 -15.82
CA LEU A 39 4.91 17.94 -14.83
C LEU A 39 4.45 16.49 -14.64
N VAL A 40 4.18 15.76 -15.73
CA VAL A 40 3.70 14.38 -15.66
C VAL A 40 4.76 13.46 -15.03
N ILE A 41 6.02 13.60 -15.43
CA ILE A 41 7.15 12.83 -14.85
C ILE A 41 7.29 13.13 -13.36
N LEU A 42 7.23 14.41 -12.98
CA LEU A 42 7.31 14.84 -11.58
C LEU A 42 6.16 14.23 -10.75
N MET A 43 4.93 14.30 -11.25
CA MET A 43 3.75 13.75 -10.58
C MET A 43 3.86 12.24 -10.37
N ILE A 44 4.32 11.49 -11.39
CA ILE A 44 4.52 10.03 -11.28
C ILE A 44 5.59 9.72 -10.22
N GLY A 45 6.73 10.42 -10.24
CA GLY A 45 7.79 10.24 -9.27
C GLY A 45 7.32 10.54 -7.84
N LEU A 46 6.60 11.64 -7.65
CA LEU A 46 6.10 12.08 -6.36
C LEU A 46 5.01 11.14 -5.80
N TYR A 47 4.10 10.68 -6.66
CA TYR A 47 3.08 9.69 -6.28
C TYR A 47 3.73 8.40 -5.78
N ASN A 48 4.68 7.85 -6.53
CA ASN A 48 5.36 6.62 -6.14
C ASN A 48 6.18 6.79 -4.85
N SER A 49 6.83 7.95 -4.67
CA SER A 49 7.57 8.26 -3.45
C SER A 49 6.65 8.36 -2.24
N THR A 50 5.53 9.06 -2.36
CA THR A 50 4.56 9.24 -1.27
C THR A 50 3.87 7.92 -0.91
N LYS A 51 3.48 7.13 -1.91
CA LYS A 51 2.91 5.79 -1.71
C LYS A 51 3.89 4.86 -1.00
N GLN A 52 5.16 4.90 -1.37
CA GLN A 52 6.20 4.11 -0.73
C GLN A 52 6.40 4.53 0.73
N TRP A 53 6.46 5.83 1.01
CA TRP A 53 6.54 6.35 2.38
C TRP A 53 5.34 5.92 3.25
N ALA A 54 4.13 5.97 2.69
CA ALA A 54 2.92 5.52 3.39
C ALA A 54 2.93 4.01 3.67
N SER A 55 3.50 3.19 2.76
CA SER A 55 3.65 1.74 2.94
C SER A 55 4.73 1.37 3.94
N ASP A 56 5.84 2.14 3.96
CA ASP A 56 6.98 1.89 4.85
C ASP A 56 6.68 2.36 6.28
N ASN A 57 5.66 3.22 6.45
CA ASN A 57 5.27 3.80 7.74
C ASN A 57 3.75 3.64 7.96
N PRO A 58 3.24 2.40 8.08
CA PRO A 58 1.83 2.18 8.35
C PRO A 58 1.46 2.91 9.64
N LYS A 59 0.45 3.78 9.58
CA LYS A 59 -0.19 4.22 10.80
C LYS A 59 -0.79 2.97 11.44
N ASN A 60 -0.53 2.75 12.72
CA ASN A 60 -1.31 1.80 13.52
C ASN A 60 -2.75 2.33 13.56
N ASN A 61 -3.52 2.07 12.50
CA ASN A 61 -4.92 1.83 12.67
C ASN A 61 -5.01 0.38 13.13
N ASP A 62 -4.93 0.22 14.45
CA ASP A 62 -5.66 -0.85 15.09
C ASP A 62 -7.13 -0.80 14.60
N GLU A 63 -7.77 -1.96 14.62
CA GLU A 63 -9.20 -2.22 14.34
C GLU A 63 -9.56 -2.67 12.89
N ASN A 64 -9.68 -3.99 12.75
CA ASN A 64 -10.44 -4.76 11.74
C ASN A 64 -9.91 -4.90 10.31
N GLU A 65 -9.02 -5.89 10.11
CA GLU A 65 -9.13 -6.77 8.95
C GLU A 65 -9.56 -8.15 9.43
N GLU A 66 -10.88 -8.39 9.34
CA GLU A 66 -11.47 -9.73 9.30
C GLU A 66 -10.70 -10.57 8.28
N ASN A 67 -9.87 -11.48 8.78
CA ASN A 67 -9.44 -12.62 7.98
C ASN A 67 -10.66 -13.54 7.85
N LEU A 68 -11.46 -13.32 6.80
CA LEU A 68 -12.24 -14.39 6.18
C LEU A 68 -11.25 -15.48 5.76
N THR A 69 -11.01 -16.42 6.66
CA THR A 69 -10.46 -17.73 6.33
C THR A 69 -11.66 -18.63 6.01
N GLU A 70 -12.09 -18.60 4.75
CA GLU A 70 -12.74 -19.76 4.14
C GLU A 70 -11.76 -20.94 4.25
N ASN A 71 -12.11 -21.94 5.05
CA ASN A 71 -12.14 -23.37 4.70
C ASN A 71 -12.17 -24.22 5.98
N HIS A 72 -13.35 -24.42 6.56
CA HIS A 72 -13.66 -25.67 7.27
C HIS A 72 -15.19 -25.84 7.40
N LEU A 73 -15.79 -26.33 6.32
CA LEU A 73 -17.06 -27.06 6.36
C LEU A 73 -16.74 -28.50 5.93
N GLU A 74 -16.33 -29.33 6.89
CA GLU A 74 -16.76 -30.73 6.87
C GLU A 74 -17.68 -30.90 8.07
N GLU A 75 -18.97 -31.00 7.76
CA GLU A 75 -20.01 -31.47 8.65
C GLU A 75 -19.72 -32.93 8.99
N ASP A 76 -19.44 -33.22 10.26
CA ASP A 76 -19.70 -34.55 10.83
C ASP A 76 -20.53 -34.39 12.10
N TYR A 77 -21.85 -34.43 11.89
CA TYR A 77 -22.83 -34.48 12.95
C TYR A 77 -22.99 -35.94 13.37
N SER A 78 -22.40 -36.31 14.50
CA SER A 78 -22.73 -37.52 15.24
C SER A 78 -23.46 -37.14 16.54
N ILE A 79 -24.76 -37.45 16.61
CA ILE A 79 -25.52 -37.50 17.87
C ILE A 79 -25.14 -38.81 18.58
N GLU A 80 -24.81 -38.74 19.88
CA GLU A 80 -24.96 -39.74 20.97
C GLU A 80 -23.89 -39.39 22.03
N ASP A 81 -24.12 -39.27 23.33
CA ASP A 81 -25.19 -39.68 24.25
C ASP A 81 -25.20 -38.69 25.43
N VAL A 82 -26.37 -38.49 26.05
CA VAL A 82 -26.51 -37.76 27.32
C VAL A 82 -26.41 -38.76 28.48
N PRO A 83 -25.43 -38.66 29.40
CA PRO A 83 -25.56 -39.23 30.74
C PRO A 83 -25.98 -38.10 31.70
N GLU A 84 -27.22 -38.16 32.18
CA GLU A 84 -27.66 -38.80 33.42
C GLU A 84 -27.54 -37.87 34.65
N ASP A 85 -28.71 -37.69 35.26
CA ASP A 85 -29.06 -36.90 36.43
C ASP A 85 -28.21 -37.27 37.65
N GLU A 86 -27.28 -36.39 38.05
CA GLU A 86 -26.68 -36.42 39.37
C GLU A 86 -27.40 -35.44 40.31
N SER A 87 -28.51 -35.94 40.85
CA SER A 87 -28.91 -35.84 42.26
C SER A 87 -28.47 -34.59 43.03
N LYS A 88 -29.47 -33.70 43.24
CA LYS A 88 -29.76 -32.98 44.48
C LYS A 88 -28.72 -33.14 45.60
N LEU A 89 -27.83 -32.17 45.75
CA LEU A 89 -27.18 -31.90 47.03
C LEU A 89 -28.25 -31.49 48.05
N ASN A 90 -28.43 -32.31 49.07
CA ASN A 90 -29.09 -31.97 50.32
C ASN A 90 -28.13 -32.33 51.45
#